data_AF-A0A948SXT1-F1
#
_entry.id   AF-A0A948SXT1-F1
#
_cell.length_a   1.000
_cell.length_b   1.000
_cell.length_c   1.000
_cell.angle_alpha   90.00
_cell.angle_beta   90.00
_cell.angle_gamma   90.00
#
_symmetry.space_group_name_H-M   'P 1'
#
loop_
_entity.id
_entity.type
_entity.pdbx_description
1 polymer ?
#
loop_
_entity_poly.entity_id
_entity_poly.type
_entity_poly.pdbx_seq_one_letter_code
_entity_poly.pdbx_strand_id
1 'polypeptide(L)' 'MSYEGYSVIRVTVDEGVARVVVDNPPINLFDVTLYADMVRVSHELASDAEVRCV' A
#
# COMPACT_ATOMS: atom_id res chain seq x y z
N MET A 1 -2.78 8.58 9.00
CA MET A 1 -3.65 8.76 7.81
C MET A 1 -4.56 7.55 7.68
N SER A 2 -5.75 7.65 7.05
CA SER A 2 -6.54 6.45 6.72
C SER A 2 -6.11 5.92 5.36
N TYR A 3 -5.36 4.82 5.34
CA TYR A 3 -4.90 4.18 4.10
C TYR A 3 -6.02 3.40 3.42
N GLU A 4 -6.95 4.14 2.83
CA GLU A 4 -8.17 3.63 2.22
C GLU A 4 -8.31 4.06 0.75
N GLY A 5 -9.25 3.41 0.05
CA GLY A 5 -9.57 3.73 -1.34
C GLY A 5 -8.53 3.26 -2.35
N TYR A 6 -7.69 2.31 -1.98
CA TYR A 6 -6.88 1.53 -2.91
C TYR A 6 -7.73 0.52 -3.66
N SER A 7 -7.34 0.20 -4.89
CA SER A 7 -8.11 -0.69 -5.76
C SER A 7 -7.86 -2.15 -5.43
N VAL A 8 -6.58 -2.52 -5.29
CA VAL A 8 -6.11 -3.92 -5.22
C VAL A 8 -5.02 -4.11 -4.17
N ILE A 9 -4.80 -3.14 -3.29
CA ILE A 9 -3.96 -3.29 -2.11
C ILE A 9 -4.74 -2.93 -0.83
N ARG A 10 -4.32 -3.52 0.29
CA ARG A 10 -4.78 -3.13 1.63
C ARG A 10 -3.57 -2.77 2.47
N VAL A 11 -3.69 -1.71 3.24
CA VAL A 11 -2.59 -1.21 4.08
C VAL A 11 -3.06 -1.15 5.53
N THR A 12 -2.25 -1.68 6.42
CA THR A 12 -2.43 -1.54 7.87
C THR A 12 -1.12 -1.07 8.47
N VAL A 13 -1.16 -0.12 9.40
CA VAL A 13 0.03 0.30 10.16
C VAL A 13 -0.18 -0.08 11.62
N ASP A 14 0.79 -0.82 12.17
CA ASP A 14 0.80 -1.23 13.57
C ASP A 14 2.21 -1.05 14.13
N GLU A 15 2.32 -0.36 15.27
CA GLU A 15 3.60 -0.01 15.91
C GLU A 15 4.66 0.52 14.92
N GLY A 16 4.26 1.35 13.96
CA GLY A 16 5.13 1.94 12.94
C GLY A 16 5.64 0.98 11.87
N VAL A 17 5.07 -0.22 11.76
CA VAL A 17 5.27 -1.16 10.65
C VAL A 17 4.07 -1.06 9.72
N ALA A 18 4.28 -0.62 8.48
CA ALA A 18 3.23 -0.63 7.47
C ALA A 18 3.21 -1.98 6.74
N ARG A 19 2.11 -2.71 6.82
CA ARG A 19 1.91 -3.93 6.04
C ARG A 19 1.06 -3.62 4.82
N VAL A 20 1.65 -3.78 3.63
CA VAL A 20 0.94 -3.67 2.35
C VAL A 20 0.63 -5.07 1.82
N VAL A 21 -0.64 -5.42 1.74
CA VAL A 21 -1.11 -6.69 1.19
C VAL A 21 -1.64 -6.44 -0.22
N VAL A 22 -1.03 -7.11 -1.21
CA VAL A 22 -1.51 -7.13 -2.59
C VAL A 22 -2.62 -8.17 -2.74
N ASP A 23 -3.75 -7.74 -3.26
CA ASP A 23 -4.96 -8.52 -3.54
C ASP A 23 -5.45 -8.18 -4.96
N ASN A 24 -4.62 -8.50 -5.96
CA ASN A 24 -4.87 -8.27 -7.38
C ASN A 24 -5.05 -9.61 -8.14
N PRO A 25 -6.21 -10.27 -8.03
CA PRO A 25 -6.43 -11.55 -8.70
C PRO A 25 -6.24 -11.46 -10.22
N PRO A 26 -5.92 -12.58 -10.90
CA PRO A 26 -5.91 -13.95 -10.37
C PRO A 26 -4.59 -14.38 -9.72
N ILE A 27 -3.48 -13.73 -10.04
CA ILE A 27 -2.14 -14.19 -9.63
C ILE A 27 -1.28 -13.07 -9.00
N ASN A 28 -1.89 -11.93 -8.65
CA ASN A 28 -1.17 -10.73 -8.22
C ASN A 28 -0.20 -10.22 -9.29
N LEU A 29 -0.65 -10.25 -10.55
CA LEU A 29 0.14 -9.71 -11.65
C LEU A 29 0.34 -8.20 -11.42
N PHE A 30 1.55 -7.74 -11.67
CA PHE A 30 1.88 -6.32 -11.62
C PHE A 30 1.43 -5.62 -12.90
N ASP A 31 0.14 -5.27 -12.94
CA ASP A 31 -0.51 -4.55 -14.04
C ASP A 31 -0.61 -3.04 -13.76
N VAL A 32 -1.34 -2.32 -14.61
CA VAL A 32 -1.53 -0.87 -14.51
C VAL A 32 -2.29 -0.48 -13.22
N THR A 33 -3.23 -1.31 -12.77
CA THR A 33 -4.01 -1.05 -11.56
C THR A 33 -3.12 -1.17 -10.33
N LEU A 34 -2.38 -2.27 -10.20
CA LEU A 34 -1.45 -2.46 -9.10
C LEU A 34 -0.33 -1.42 -9.14
N TYR A 35 0.19 -1.08 -10.32
CA TYR A 35 1.20 -0.02 -10.47
C TYR A 35 0.71 1.33 -9.90
N ALA A 36 -0.51 1.75 -10.25
CA ALA A 36 -1.06 3.02 -9.78
C ALA A 36 -1.20 3.05 -8.25
N ASP A 37 -1.72 1.98 -7.66
CA ASP A 37 -1.82 1.83 -6.20
C ASP A 37 -0.43 1.86 -5.54
N MET A 38 0.56 1.17 -6.12
CA MET A 38 1.93 1.13 -5.60
C MET A 38 2.65 2.48 -5.67
N VAL A 39 2.44 3.25 -6.73
CA VAL A 39 2.96 4.63 -6.83
C VAL A 39 2.37 5.46 -5.70
N ARG A 40 1.04 5.45 -5.53
CA ARG A 40 0.36 6.21 -4.49
C ARG A 40 0.84 5.81 -3.09
N VAL A 41 0.83 4.51 -2.76
CA VAL A 41 1.20 4.05 -1.41
C VAL A 41 2.65 4.34 -1.07
N SER A 42 3.56 4.29 -2.06
CA SER A 42 4.97 4.62 -1.82
C SER A 42 5.16 6.07 -1.37
N HIS A 43 4.41 7.02 -1.95
CA HIS A 43 4.43 8.43 -1.56
C HIS A 43 3.75 8.67 -0.21
N GLU A 44 2.60 8.06 0.03
CA GLU A 44 1.89 8.19 1.31
C GLU A 44 2.73 7.62 2.47
N LEU A 45 3.34 6.44 2.32
CA LEU A 45 4.19 5.83 3.36
C LEU A 45 5.48 6.62 3.58
N ALA A 46 6.11 7.12 2.52
CA ALA A 46 7.32 7.94 2.65
C ALA A 46 7.08 9.29 3.36
N SER A 47 5.84 9.78 3.37
CA SER A 47 5.46 11.03 4.03
C SER A 47 4.83 10.83 5.42
N ASP A 48 4.58 9.59 5.85
CA ASP A 48 4.06 9.29 7.17
C ASP A 48 5.21 9.09 8.17
N ALA A 49 5.37 10.06 9.09
CA ALA A 49 6.42 10.04 10.09
C ALA A 49 6.28 8.92 11.14
N GLU A 50 5.09 8.33 11.28
CA GLU A 50 4.86 7.21 12.19
C GLU A 50 5.33 5.87 11.57
N VAL A 51 5.50 5.80 10.25
CA VAL A 51 5.98 4.61 9.54
C VAL A 51 7.51 4.56 9.57
N ARG A 52 8.03 3.45 10.08
CA ARG A 52 9.46 3.17 10.25
C ARG A 52 9.96 2.06 9.32
N CYS A 53 9.09 1.14 8.94
CA CYS A 53 9.35 0.13 7.93
C CYS A 53 8.06 -0.28 7.20
N VAL A 54 8.25 -0.92 6.04
CA VAL A 54 7.20 -1.48 5.17
C VAL A 54 7.55 -2.92 4.84
#